data_AF-A0A1Q4FA63-F1
#
_entry.id   AF-A0A1Q4FA63-F1
#
_cell.length_a   1.000
_cell.length_b   1.000
_cell.length_c   1.000
_cell.angle_alpha   90.00
_cell.angle_beta   90.00
_cell.angle_gamma   90.00
#
_symmetry.space_group_name_H-M   'P 1'
#
loop_
_entity.id
_entity.type
_entity.pdbx_description
1 polymer ?
#
loop_
_entity_poly.entity_id
_entity_poly.type
_entity_poly.pdbx_seq_one_letter_code
_entity_poly.pdbx_strand_id
1 'polypeptide(L)'
;MATRDPDDLTRPTRIKGRGAGSNREGRFEALTKTMEDDGWYREAESAPRPPTQVSLERARSIISRNESPDIPFNQSINPYRGCEHGITP
;
A
#
# COMPACT_ATOMS: atom_id res chain seq x y z
N MET A 1 15.16 -26.11 -12.20
CA MET A 1 14.47 -25.25 -11.21
C MET A 1 15.45 -24.15 -10.84
N ALA A 2 15.33 -22.96 -11.42
CA ALA A 2 16.30 -21.90 -11.20
C ALA A 2 16.22 -21.39 -9.76
N THR A 3 17.30 -21.59 -9.00
CA THR A 3 17.50 -21.06 -7.66
C THR A 3 17.50 -19.54 -7.76
N ARG A 4 16.60 -18.87 -7.03
CA ARG A 4 16.39 -17.43 -7.09
C ARG A 4 17.43 -16.71 -6.23
N ASP A 5 17.96 -15.62 -6.75
CA ASP A 5 18.88 -14.73 -6.05
C ASP A 5 18.12 -13.96 -4.94
N PRO A 6 18.50 -14.09 -3.66
CA PRO A 6 17.88 -13.36 -2.56
C PRO A 6 18.21 -11.85 -2.54
N ASP A 7 19.22 -11.38 -3.27
CA ASP A 7 19.70 -9.99 -3.24
C ASP A 7 19.19 -9.09 -4.39
N ASP A 8 18.13 -9.53 -5.09
CA ASP A 8 17.48 -8.73 -6.13
C ASP A 8 16.71 -7.52 -5.54
N LEU A 9 17.40 -6.37 -5.51
CA LEU A 9 16.89 -5.08 -5.02
C LEU A 9 15.71 -4.53 -5.83
N THR A 10 15.42 -5.05 -7.04
CA THR A 10 14.24 -4.65 -7.82
C THR A 10 12.94 -5.17 -7.21
N ARG A 11 13.04 -6.00 -6.17
CA ARG A 11 11.90 -6.62 -5.50
C ARG A 11 11.63 -5.93 -4.17
N PRO A 12 10.51 -5.19 -4.04
CA PRO A 12 10.13 -4.64 -2.75
C PRO A 12 9.97 -5.78 -1.74
N THR A 13 10.38 -5.53 -0.49
CA THR A 13 10.33 -6.47 0.63
C THR A 13 8.90 -6.98 0.83
N ARG A 14 8.56 -8.08 0.14
CA ARG A 14 7.16 -8.47 -0.03
C ARG A 14 6.62 -9.03 1.28
N ILE A 15 5.59 -8.37 1.81
CA ILE A 15 4.77 -8.94 2.86
C ILE A 15 3.71 -9.83 2.18
N LYS A 16 3.73 -11.14 2.47
CA LYS A 16 2.77 -12.08 1.88
C LYS A 16 1.34 -11.63 2.25
N GLY A 17 0.52 -11.33 1.23
CA GLY A 17 -0.86 -10.89 1.42
C GLY A 17 -1.03 -9.41 1.78
N ARG A 18 0.00 -8.56 1.56
CA ARG A 18 -0.09 -7.11 1.70
C ARG A 18 0.59 -6.42 0.51
N GLY A 19 -0.07 -5.43 -0.05
CA GLY A 19 0.46 -4.64 -1.17
C GLY A 19 0.48 -5.36 -2.52
N ALA A 20 0.97 -4.63 -3.53
CA ALA A 20 1.09 -5.14 -4.89
C ALA A 20 2.11 -6.29 -4.98
N GLY A 21 1.83 -7.29 -5.82
CA GLY A 21 2.74 -8.42 -6.04
C GLY A 21 4.04 -8.05 -6.79
N SER A 22 4.06 -6.88 -7.40
CA SER A 22 5.13 -6.33 -8.21
C SER A 22 5.02 -4.81 -8.25
N ASN A 23 6.16 -4.12 -8.34
CA ASN A 23 6.22 -2.69 -8.66
C ASN A 23 6.38 -2.44 -10.18
N ARG A 24 5.82 -3.35 -11.00
CA ARG A 24 5.92 -3.25 -12.46
C ARG A 24 4.95 -2.19 -12.96
N GLU A 25 5.37 -1.45 -13.98
CA GLU A 25 4.55 -0.43 -14.62
C GLU A 25 3.22 -1.00 -15.15
N GLY A 26 2.18 -0.17 -15.05
CA GLY A 26 0.89 -0.46 -15.65
C GLY A 26 0.98 -0.50 -17.18
N ARG A 27 0.11 -1.27 -17.83
CA ARG A 27 0.11 -1.43 -19.30
C ARG A 27 -0.09 -0.15 -20.09
N PHE A 28 -0.59 0.91 -19.44
CA PHE A 28 -0.88 2.21 -20.05
C PHE A 28 0.02 3.32 -19.50
N GLU A 29 1.06 2.97 -18.73
CA GLU A 29 2.04 3.94 -18.26
C GLU A 29 2.92 4.39 -19.42
N ALA A 30 3.06 5.71 -19.56
CA ALA A 30 3.94 6.32 -20.57
C ALA A 30 5.41 6.35 -20.14
N LEU A 31 5.67 6.18 -18.83
CA LEU A 31 6.99 6.29 -18.22
C LEU A 31 7.35 4.99 -17.48
N THR A 32 8.63 4.65 -17.50
CA THR A 32 9.23 3.53 -16.76
C THR A 32 10.04 4.08 -15.60
N LYS A 33 10.06 3.37 -14.47
CA LYS A 33 10.82 3.78 -13.29
C LYS A 33 11.96 2.81 -13.05
N THR A 34 13.14 3.34 -12.82
CA THR A 34 14.32 2.59 -12.37
C THR A 34 14.64 3.01 -10.95
N MET A 35 15.02 2.03 -10.11
CA MET A 35 15.58 2.37 -8.81
C MET A 35 17.06 2.70 -9.00
N GLU A 36 17.46 3.83 -8.43
CA GLU A 36 18.86 4.25 -8.36
C GLU A 36 19.21 4.47 -6.88
N ASP A 37 20.44 4.11 -6.53
CA ASP A 37 20.98 4.43 -5.22
C ASP A 37 21.38 5.90 -5.21
N ASP A 38 20.78 6.66 -4.31
CA ASP A 38 21.06 8.08 -4.10
C ASP A 38 22.31 8.30 -3.24
N GLY A 39 22.96 7.23 -2.77
CA GLY A 39 24.20 7.28 -1.99
C GLY A 39 24.00 7.71 -0.53
N TRP A 40 22.74 7.86 -0.10
CA TRP A 40 22.41 8.20 1.28
C TRP A 40 22.39 6.94 2.16
N TYR A 41 22.89 7.10 3.39
CA TYR A 41 22.85 6.03 4.38
C TYR A 41 21.40 5.62 4.68
N ARG A 42 21.10 4.33 4.56
CA ARG A 42 19.81 3.74 4.95
C ARG A 42 20.02 2.86 6.17
N GLU A 43 19.20 3.04 7.20
CA GLU A 43 19.17 2.09 8.32
C GLU A 43 18.79 0.70 7.80
N ALA A 44 19.43 -0.35 8.34
CA ALA A 44 19.07 -1.73 8.00
C ALA A 44 17.60 -1.97 8.36
N GLU A 45 16.76 -2.13 7.33
CA GLU A 45 15.32 -2.24 7.45
C GLU A 45 14.96 -3.55 8.17
N SER A 46 14.75 -3.48 9.48
CA SER A 46 14.38 -4.64 10.31
C SER A 46 13.44 -4.27 11.46
N ALA A 47 12.53 -3.31 11.24
CA ALA A 47 11.37 -3.25 12.12
C ALA A 47 10.48 -4.48 11.82
N PRO A 48 10.16 -5.33 12.82
CA PRO A 48 9.25 -6.44 12.61
C PRO A 48 7.90 -5.91 12.14
N ARG A 49 7.32 -6.61 11.16
CA ARG A 49 6.05 -6.23 10.53
C ARG A 49 4.95 -6.09 11.60
N PRO A 50 4.17 -5.00 11.60
CA PRO A 50 3.05 -4.89 12.53
C PRO A 50 2.07 -6.06 12.30
N PRO A 51 1.59 -6.71 13.36
CA PRO A 51 0.66 -7.83 13.22
C PRO A 51 -0.66 -7.34 12.63
N THR A 52 -1.27 -8.16 11.78
CA THR A 52 -2.65 -7.90 11.33
C THR A 52 -3.59 -7.94 12.52
N GLN A 53 -4.31 -6.85 12.75
CA GLN A 53 -5.37 -6.79 13.75
C GLN A 53 -6.72 -6.83 13.05
N VAL A 54 -7.57 -7.76 13.48
CA VAL A 54 -8.96 -7.85 13.02
C VAL A 54 -9.85 -7.43 14.17
N SER A 55 -10.66 -6.40 13.96
CA SER A 55 -11.67 -5.96 14.91
C SER A 55 -13.06 -6.07 14.29
N LEU A 56 -14.02 -6.53 15.09
CA LEU A 56 -15.43 -6.49 14.69
C LEU A 56 -15.96 -5.09 14.94
N GLU A 57 -16.19 -4.34 13.87
CA GLU A 57 -16.80 -3.02 13.97
C GLU A 57 -18.33 -3.11 13.98
N ARG A 58 -18.97 -2.53 14.99
CA ARG A 58 -20.42 -2.25 14.99
C ARG A 58 -20.66 -0.82 14.53
N ALA A 59 -20.71 -0.62 13.22
CA ALA A 59 -21.04 0.68 12.65
C ALA A 59 -22.50 1.06 12.96
N ARG A 60 -22.74 2.29 13.43
CA ARG A 60 -24.09 2.84 13.61
C ARG A 60 -24.75 3.21 12.27
N SER A 61 -23.95 3.51 11.25
CA SER A 61 -24.39 3.92 9.90
C SER A 61 -23.27 3.63 8.90
N ILE A 62 -23.65 3.22 7.69
CA ILE A 62 -22.75 3.09 6.53
C ILE A 62 -22.55 4.43 5.80
N ILE A 63 -23.41 5.42 6.08
CA ILE A 63 -23.37 6.76 5.47
C ILE A 63 -22.49 7.67 6.31
N SER A 64 -21.44 8.19 5.69
CA SER A 64 -20.61 9.30 6.17
C SER A 64 -21.18 10.62 5.67
N ARG A 65 -21.03 11.70 6.46
CA ARG A 65 -21.49 13.05 6.10
C ARG A 65 -20.33 14.02 6.09
N ASN A 66 -20.39 14.98 5.19
CA ASN A 66 -19.39 16.02 5.00
C ASN A 66 -20.10 17.39 4.87
N GLU A 67 -19.53 18.43 5.48
CA GLU A 67 -20.03 19.81 5.43
C GLU A 67 -19.06 20.77 4.72
N SER A 68 -17.97 20.25 4.14
CA SER A 68 -17.01 21.08 3.40
C SER A 68 -17.68 21.72 2.18
N PRO A 69 -17.47 23.03 1.96
CA PRO A 69 -17.96 23.73 0.77
C PRO A 69 -17.21 23.31 -0.50
N ASP A 70 -16.05 22.68 -0.37
CA ASP A 70 -15.17 22.31 -1.48
C ASP A 70 -15.53 20.96 -2.11
N ILE A 71 -16.44 20.20 -1.48
CA ILE A 71 -16.86 18.88 -1.92
C ILE A 71 -18.31 18.96 -2.39
N PRO A 72 -18.63 18.59 -3.64
CA PRO A 72 -19.95 18.78 -4.24
C PRO A 72 -21.02 17.80 -3.72
N PHE A 73 -20.71 17.02 -2.69
CA PHE A 73 -21.62 16.06 -2.07
C PHE A 73 -21.54 16.13 -0.54
N ASN A 74 -22.67 15.87 0.10
CA ASN A 74 -22.79 15.90 1.56
C ASN A 74 -22.80 14.51 2.20
N GLN A 75 -22.87 13.44 1.39
CA GLN A 75 -22.98 12.06 1.86
C GLN A 75 -22.10 11.13 1.03
N SER A 76 -21.44 10.18 1.70
CA SER A 76 -20.69 9.10 1.05
C SER A 76 -20.93 7.77 1.75
N ILE A 77 -20.75 6.69 1.01
CA ILE A 77 -20.80 5.32 1.55
C ILE A 77 -19.37 4.83 1.62
N ASN A 78 -18.92 4.39 2.79
CA ASN A 78 -17.64 3.70 2.93
C ASN A 78 -17.90 2.20 3.20
N PRO A 79 -17.85 1.34 2.16
CA PRO A 79 -18.04 -0.10 2.33
C PRO A 79 -16.88 -0.77 3.08
N TYR A 80 -15.76 -0.07 3.25
CA TYR A 80 -14.54 -0.60 3.85
C TYR A 80 -13.96 0.38 4.87
N ARG A 81 -14.38 0.23 6.12
CA ARG A 81 -13.75 0.95 7.22
C ARG A 81 -12.59 0.10 7.75
N GLY A 82 -11.37 0.65 7.69
CA GLY A 82 -10.16 -0.04 8.16
C GLY A 82 -9.37 -0.84 7.11
N CYS A 83 -9.52 -0.59 5.80
CA CYS A 83 -8.60 -1.15 4.82
C CYS A 83 -7.19 -0.57 5.01
N GLU A 84 -6.25 -1.44 5.39
CA GLU A 84 -4.82 -1.18 5.26
C GLU A 84 -4.49 -1.03 3.76
N HIS A 85 -4.31 0.21 3.31
CA HIS A 85 -3.83 0.45 1.95
C HIS A 85 -2.35 0.10 1.91
N GLY A 86 -2.04 -1.08 1.36
CA GLY A 86 -0.67 -1.47 1.07
C GLY A 86 -0.14 -0.67 -0.12
N ILE A 87 0.23 0.59 0.11
CA ILE A 87 1.13 1.29 -0.81
C ILE A 87 2.52 0.74 -0.53
N THR A 88 3.06 -0.01 -1.49
CA THR A 88 4.50 -0.30 -1.55
C THR A 88 5.22 0.94 -2.09
N PRO A 89 6.36 1.34 -1.50
CA PRO A 89 7.25 2.33 -2.11
C PRO A 89 7.85 1.81 -3.43
#